data_AF-X0WAH7-F1
#
_entry.id   AF-X0WAH7-F1
#
_cell.length_a   1.000
_cell.length_b   1.000
_cell.length_c   1.000
_cell.angle_alpha   90.00
_cell.angle_beta   90.00
_cell.angle_gamma   90.00
#
_symmetry.space_group_name_H-M   'P 1'
#
loop_
_entity.id
_entity.type
_entity.pdbx_description
1 polymer ?
#
loop_
_entity_poly.entity_id
_entity_poly.type
_entity_poly.pdbx_seq_one_letter_code
_entity_poly.pdbx_strand_id
1 'polypeptide(L)'
;SAAYGKVKGLFSKRSGFQQQLRNTMTSAVDDVFGNFNKKTIYNTVFRPLGVAYETFTSNYAKNVAVKLEAAEKLISKTKVPTIIRTPLQIFRTKAKIQMLRIQREFESNPGNKQVASANDFIDATIKANERANNPRYTKAEIKILKELKEEFSVDGKIDLTKLRDSFSRNENKAIKLIDEAGDLEQKANWTATVIRGTGIKPIANYVHHSVIQESDKKVKEVAAKQVEKMKVSTKAKTMIERTPGAKAIDFDPISSTARGARDIMMDYYMTDA
;
A
#
# COMPACT_ATOMS: atom_id res chain seq x y z
N SER A 1 35.02 10.37 24.19
CA SER A 1 33.60 10.58 23.82
C SER A 1 32.55 10.02 24.80
N ALA A 2 32.90 9.65 26.04
CA ALA A 2 31.93 9.30 27.09
C ALA A 2 31.27 10.52 27.76
N ALA A 3 31.96 11.67 27.77
CA ALA A 3 31.47 12.89 28.40
C ALA A 3 30.26 13.51 27.67
N TYR A 4 30.20 13.42 26.33
CA TYR A 4 29.13 14.01 25.54
C TYR A 4 27.79 13.27 25.68
N GLY A 5 27.83 11.96 25.99
CA GLY A 5 26.63 11.15 26.25
C GLY A 5 25.98 11.43 27.60
N LYS A 6 26.79 11.76 28.62
CA LYS A 6 26.29 12.07 29.99
C LYS A 6 25.53 13.39 30.05
N VAL A 7 25.97 14.41 29.32
CA VAL A 7 25.35 15.76 29.36
C VAL A 7 23.98 15.78 28.67
N LYS A 8 23.78 14.99 27.61
CA LYS A 8 22.50 14.96 26.87
C LYS A 8 21.44 14.02 27.46
N GLY A 9 21.84 13.07 28.32
CA GLY A 9 20.93 12.21 29.08
C GLY A 9 20.21 12.93 30.24
N LEU A 10 20.67 14.11 30.63
CA LEU A 10 20.00 14.96 31.63
C LEU A 10 18.76 15.68 31.06
N PHE A 11 18.70 15.91 29.75
CA PHE A 11 17.60 16.64 29.09
C PHE A 11 16.60 15.74 28.34
N SER A 12 16.90 14.44 28.23
CA SER A 12 16.05 13.43 27.60
C SER A 12 15.98 12.26 28.58
N LYS A 13 14.78 11.82 28.99
CA LYS A 13 14.52 10.69 29.91
C LYS A 13 15.00 9.32 29.37
N ARG A 14 16.18 9.22 28.77
CA ARG A 14 16.75 8.05 28.09
C ARG A 14 18.19 7.86 28.53
N SER A 15 18.58 6.61 28.79
CA SER A 15 19.90 6.30 29.33
C SER A 15 21.01 6.53 28.29
N GLY A 16 22.23 6.88 28.73
CA GLY A 16 23.38 7.13 27.85
C GLY A 16 23.71 5.96 26.91
N PHE A 17 23.42 4.73 27.34
CA PHE A 17 23.53 3.52 26.53
C PHE A 17 22.58 3.52 25.32
N GLN A 18 21.32 3.91 25.50
CA GLN A 18 20.35 4.04 24.40
C GLN A 18 20.79 5.09 23.37
N GLN A 19 21.45 6.15 23.84
CA GLN A 19 22.00 7.20 22.97
C GLN A 19 23.19 6.66 22.15
N GLN A 20 24.07 5.87 22.77
CA GLN A 20 25.21 5.24 22.10
C GLN A 20 24.76 4.23 21.05
N LEU A 21 23.80 3.36 21.39
CA LEU A 21 23.24 2.38 20.45
C LEU A 21 22.68 3.05 19.19
N ARG A 22 21.93 4.15 19.33
CA ARG A 22 21.32 4.87 18.18
C ARG A 22 22.34 5.58 17.29
N ASN A 23 23.49 5.94 17.83
CA ASN A 23 24.52 6.70 17.13
C ASN A 23 25.65 5.81 16.58
N THR A 24 25.63 4.52 16.87
CA THR A 24 26.68 3.60 16.41
C THR A 24 26.34 3.06 15.03
N MET A 25 27.36 2.95 14.18
CA MET A 25 27.22 2.29 12.89
C MET A 25 26.80 0.83 13.11
N THR A 26 25.86 0.31 12.32
CA THR A 26 25.34 -1.05 12.49
C THR A 26 26.43 -2.12 12.46
N SER A 27 27.49 -1.91 11.68
CA SER A 27 28.67 -2.79 11.61
C SER A 27 29.54 -2.83 12.88
N ALA A 28 29.34 -1.89 13.80
CA ALA A 28 30.04 -1.75 15.08
C ALA A 28 29.10 -1.94 16.29
N VAL A 29 27.91 -2.51 16.07
CA VAL A 29 26.92 -2.72 17.15
C VAL A 29 27.45 -3.63 18.25
N ASP A 30 28.27 -4.62 17.91
CA ASP A 30 28.90 -5.55 18.85
C ASP A 30 29.78 -4.83 19.88
N ASP A 31 30.49 -3.76 19.49
CA ASP A 31 31.35 -2.97 20.38
C ASP A 31 30.54 -2.24 21.47
N VAL A 32 29.31 -1.82 21.15
CA VAL A 32 28.39 -1.17 22.10
C VAL A 32 27.96 -2.13 23.20
N PHE A 33 27.87 -3.43 22.88
CA PHE A 33 27.54 -4.50 23.83
C PHE A 33 28.79 -5.11 24.49
N GLY A 34 29.97 -4.53 24.29
CA GLY A 34 31.22 -5.01 24.87
C GLY A 34 31.87 -6.18 24.13
N ASN A 35 31.39 -6.52 22.93
CA ASN A 35 31.85 -7.64 22.11
C ASN A 35 32.87 -7.20 21.04
N PHE A 36 33.92 -6.49 21.47
CA PHE A 36 34.85 -5.77 20.58
C PHE A 36 35.61 -6.63 19.55
N ASN A 37 35.70 -7.94 19.78
CA ASN A 37 36.47 -8.86 18.93
C ASN A 37 35.58 -9.82 18.12
N LYS A 38 34.25 -9.72 18.21
CA LYS A 38 33.34 -10.59 17.46
C LYS A 38 32.21 -9.77 16.86
N LYS A 39 31.66 -10.26 15.74
CA LYS A 39 30.51 -9.66 15.06
C LYS A 39 29.25 -10.49 15.26
N THR A 40 29.07 -11.04 16.45
CA THR A 40 28.02 -12.04 16.72
C THR A 40 26.64 -11.43 16.59
N ILE A 41 26.41 -10.27 17.17
CA ILE A 41 25.13 -9.55 17.10
C ILE A 41 24.89 -9.08 15.66
N TYR A 42 25.89 -8.48 15.02
CA TYR A 42 25.79 -8.08 13.62
C TYR A 42 25.48 -9.26 12.68
N ASN A 43 26.23 -10.36 12.77
CA ASN A 43 26.08 -11.51 11.88
C ASN A 43 24.79 -12.30 12.12
N THR A 44 24.25 -12.29 13.34
CA THR A 44 23.06 -13.08 13.68
C THR A 44 21.77 -12.27 13.49
N VAL A 45 21.82 -10.94 13.65
CA VAL A 45 20.61 -10.09 13.62
C VAL A 45 20.63 -9.15 12.41
N PHE A 46 21.66 -8.32 12.28
CA PHE A 46 21.63 -7.23 11.30
C PHE A 46 21.97 -7.67 9.88
N ARG A 47 22.90 -8.62 9.72
CA ARG A 47 23.30 -9.14 8.41
C ARG A 47 22.16 -9.92 7.73
N PRO A 48 21.47 -10.86 8.38
CA PRO A 48 20.33 -11.57 7.77
C PRO A 48 19.20 -10.60 7.38
N LEU A 49 18.84 -9.66 8.27
CA LEU A 49 17.86 -8.61 7.97
C LEU A 49 18.28 -7.73 6.78
N GLY A 50 19.56 -7.38 6.68
CA GLY A 50 20.11 -6.64 5.54
C GLY A 50 19.95 -7.39 4.22
N VAL A 51 20.34 -8.67 4.19
CA VAL A 51 20.19 -9.55 3.02
C VAL A 51 18.72 -9.73 2.64
N ALA A 52 17.84 -9.93 3.62
CA ALA A 52 16.40 -10.03 3.40
C ALA A 52 15.82 -8.75 2.82
N TYR A 53 16.21 -7.58 3.32
CA TYR A 53 15.78 -6.29 2.80
C TYR A 53 16.32 -6.00 1.38
N GLU A 54 17.57 -6.33 1.10
CA GLU A 54 18.15 -6.25 -0.25
C GLU A 54 17.40 -7.18 -1.23
N THR A 55 17.07 -8.39 -0.79
CA THR A 55 16.29 -9.34 -1.58
C THR A 55 14.88 -8.81 -1.84
N PHE A 56 14.22 -8.26 -0.82
CA PHE A 56 12.92 -7.60 -0.95
C PHE A 56 12.97 -6.45 -1.95
N THR A 57 13.89 -5.50 -1.78
CA THR A 57 13.99 -4.31 -2.63
C THR A 57 14.28 -4.66 -4.08
N SER A 58 15.19 -5.61 -4.32
CA SER A 58 15.51 -6.11 -5.66
C SER A 58 14.31 -6.77 -6.33
N ASN A 59 13.61 -7.66 -5.62
CA ASN A 59 12.43 -8.34 -6.15
C ASN A 59 11.26 -7.39 -6.39
N TYR A 60 11.03 -6.43 -5.49
CA TYR A 60 9.99 -5.41 -5.66
C TYR A 60 10.28 -4.54 -6.88
N ALA A 61 11.52 -4.10 -7.06
CA ALA A 61 11.92 -3.31 -8.21
C ALA A 61 11.66 -4.06 -9.53
N LYS A 62 12.14 -5.32 -9.63
CA LYS A 62 12.05 -6.14 -10.86
C LYS A 62 10.62 -6.56 -11.19
N ASN A 63 9.83 -6.97 -10.20
CA ASN A 63 8.56 -7.66 -10.43
C ASN A 63 7.33 -6.77 -10.26
N VAL A 64 7.45 -5.64 -9.55
CA VAL A 64 6.33 -4.73 -9.24
C VAL A 64 6.58 -3.35 -9.83
N ALA A 65 7.67 -2.68 -9.43
CA ALA A 65 7.90 -1.28 -9.80
C ALA A 65 7.99 -1.07 -11.32
N VAL A 66 8.74 -1.91 -12.04
CA VAL A 66 8.87 -1.84 -13.50
C VAL A 66 7.52 -2.02 -14.21
N LYS A 67 6.68 -2.96 -13.76
CA LYS A 67 5.33 -3.17 -14.34
C LYS A 67 4.44 -1.96 -14.10
N LEU A 68 4.44 -1.42 -12.89
CA LEU A 68 3.65 -0.25 -12.53
C LEU A 68 4.11 1.02 -13.27
N GLU A 69 5.42 1.20 -13.47
CA GLU A 69 5.97 2.29 -14.28
C GLU A 69 5.57 2.16 -15.75
N ALA A 70 5.62 0.92 -16.29
CA ALA A 70 5.15 0.65 -17.64
C ALA A 70 3.64 0.91 -17.79
N ALA A 71 2.84 0.57 -16.78
CA ALA A 71 1.42 0.88 -16.74
C ALA A 71 1.17 2.40 -16.71
N GLU A 72 1.89 3.15 -15.88
CA GLU A 72 1.80 4.62 -15.83
C GLU A 72 2.09 5.24 -17.20
N LYS A 73 3.16 4.79 -17.87
CA LYS A 73 3.53 5.23 -19.23
C LYS A 73 2.46 4.90 -20.26
N LEU A 74 1.72 3.80 -20.12
CA LEU A 74 0.63 3.45 -21.02
C LEU A 74 -0.62 4.31 -20.77
N ILE A 75 -0.92 4.59 -19.50
CA ILE A 75 -2.03 5.44 -19.08
C ILE A 75 -1.82 6.89 -19.52
N SER A 76 -0.59 7.40 -19.45
CA SER A 76 -0.27 8.80 -19.80
C SER A 76 -0.28 9.06 -21.30
N LYS A 77 -0.19 8.02 -22.15
CA LYS A 77 -0.15 8.19 -23.60
C LYS A 77 -1.54 8.35 -24.21
N THR A 78 -1.64 9.21 -25.22
CA THR A 78 -2.81 9.26 -26.10
C THR A 78 -2.67 8.27 -27.27
N LYS A 79 -3.61 8.28 -28.22
CA LYS A 79 -3.47 7.55 -29.49
C LYS A 79 -2.29 8.07 -30.33
N VAL A 80 -1.89 9.32 -30.11
CA VAL A 80 -0.73 9.95 -30.75
C VAL A 80 0.47 9.83 -29.80
N PRO A 81 1.55 9.11 -30.17
CA PRO A 81 2.66 8.81 -29.24
C PRO A 81 3.38 10.03 -28.65
N THR A 82 3.34 11.17 -29.33
CA THR A 82 3.99 12.43 -28.93
C THR A 82 3.15 13.27 -27.98
N ILE A 83 1.85 12.97 -27.83
CA ILE A 83 0.93 13.73 -27.00
C ILE A 83 0.63 12.96 -25.72
N ILE A 84 0.87 13.63 -24.59
CA ILE A 84 0.59 13.13 -23.24
C ILE A 84 -0.80 13.62 -22.81
N ARG A 85 -1.57 12.75 -22.15
CA ARG A 85 -2.87 13.07 -21.56
C ARG A 85 -2.72 14.17 -20.50
N THR A 86 -3.73 15.01 -20.36
CA THR A 86 -3.77 15.98 -19.27
C THR A 86 -3.90 15.29 -17.91
N PRO A 87 -3.52 15.93 -16.79
CA PRO A 87 -3.67 15.34 -15.46
C PRO A 87 -5.09 14.83 -15.16
N LEU A 88 -6.12 15.56 -15.58
CA LEU A 88 -7.52 15.15 -15.40
C LEU A 88 -7.89 13.92 -16.26
N GLN A 89 -7.37 13.82 -17.49
CA GLN A 89 -7.57 12.63 -18.32
C GLN A 89 -6.85 11.40 -17.75
N ILE A 90 -5.63 11.59 -17.24
CA ILE A 90 -4.88 10.55 -16.52
C ILE A 90 -5.68 10.09 -15.30
N PHE A 91 -6.17 11.04 -14.48
CA PHE A 91 -7.00 10.73 -13.32
C PHE A 91 -8.26 9.96 -13.71
N ARG A 92 -9.04 10.40 -14.72
CA ARG A 92 -10.22 9.66 -15.20
C ARG A 92 -9.88 8.23 -15.57
N THR A 93 -8.76 8.03 -16.25
CA THR A 93 -8.30 6.69 -16.66
C THR A 93 -7.95 5.82 -15.46
N LYS A 94 -7.18 6.37 -14.51
CA LYS A 94 -6.81 5.69 -13.27
C LYS A 94 -8.05 5.31 -12.45
N ALA A 95 -8.96 6.26 -12.23
CA ALA A 95 -10.20 6.02 -11.52
C ALA A 95 -11.07 4.95 -12.21
N LYS A 96 -11.16 4.98 -13.55
CA LYS A 96 -11.88 3.96 -14.33
C LYS A 96 -11.27 2.56 -14.17
N ILE A 97 -9.94 2.46 -14.22
CA ILE A 97 -9.22 1.20 -13.97
C ILE A 97 -9.47 0.71 -12.54
N GLN A 98 -9.39 1.59 -11.54
CA GLN A 98 -9.62 1.20 -10.15
C GLN A 98 -11.08 0.79 -9.91
N MET A 99 -12.04 1.47 -10.52
CA MET A 99 -13.46 1.10 -10.52
C MET A 99 -13.67 -0.32 -11.05
N LEU A 100 -13.03 -0.66 -12.19
CA LEU A 100 -13.08 -2.01 -12.76
C LEU A 100 -12.58 -3.05 -11.76
N ARG A 101 -11.43 -2.79 -11.16
CA ARG A 101 -10.77 -3.73 -10.25
C ARG A 101 -11.62 -3.97 -9.00
N ILE A 102 -12.15 -2.92 -8.39
CA ILE A 102 -13.03 -3.01 -7.22
C ILE A 102 -14.33 -3.74 -7.56
N GLN A 103 -14.97 -3.41 -8.68
CA GLN A 103 -16.22 -4.07 -9.06
C GLN A 103 -15.99 -5.56 -9.35
N ARG A 104 -14.87 -5.90 -10.01
CA ARG A 104 -14.46 -7.30 -10.23
C ARG A 104 -14.23 -8.03 -8.90
N GLU A 105 -13.58 -7.40 -7.92
CA GLU A 105 -13.42 -7.96 -6.56
C GLU A 105 -14.79 -8.22 -5.93
N PHE A 106 -15.71 -7.25 -5.98
CA PHE A 106 -17.05 -7.39 -5.41
C PHE A 106 -17.85 -8.54 -6.02
N GLU A 107 -17.95 -8.60 -7.35
CA GLU A 107 -18.72 -9.64 -8.06
C GLU A 107 -18.13 -11.04 -7.91
N SER A 108 -16.81 -11.14 -7.71
CA SER A 108 -16.12 -12.41 -7.51
C SER A 108 -16.29 -12.98 -6.09
N ASN A 109 -16.82 -12.20 -5.15
CA ASN A 109 -16.92 -12.58 -3.74
C ASN A 109 -18.36 -12.37 -3.22
N PRO A 110 -19.36 -13.07 -3.77
CA PRO A 110 -20.76 -12.90 -3.38
C PRO A 110 -20.96 -13.20 -1.89
N GLY A 111 -21.66 -12.31 -1.18
CA GLY A 111 -21.96 -12.45 0.25
C GLY A 111 -20.81 -12.12 1.21
N ASN A 112 -19.62 -11.77 0.71
CA ASN A 112 -18.50 -11.41 1.58
C ASN A 112 -18.61 -9.95 2.06
N LYS A 113 -18.77 -9.76 3.38
CA LYS A 113 -18.92 -8.44 4.01
C LYS A 113 -17.64 -7.57 4.00
N GLN A 114 -16.50 -8.14 3.58
CA GLN A 114 -15.22 -7.45 3.49
C GLN A 114 -14.99 -6.74 2.14
N VAL A 115 -15.86 -6.98 1.16
CA VAL A 115 -15.86 -6.31 -0.14
C VAL A 115 -17.11 -5.44 -0.28
N ALA A 116 -17.02 -4.39 -1.06
CA ALA A 116 -18.14 -3.49 -1.35
C ALA A 116 -18.10 -3.08 -2.82
N SER A 117 -19.23 -2.60 -3.34
CA SER A 117 -19.31 -2.24 -4.76
C SER A 117 -18.44 -1.01 -5.07
N ALA A 118 -18.07 -0.84 -6.34
CA ALA A 118 -17.33 0.36 -6.74
C ALA A 118 -18.12 1.65 -6.48
N ASN A 119 -19.45 1.60 -6.59
CA ASN A 119 -20.34 2.72 -6.25
C ASN A 119 -20.22 3.12 -4.79
N ASP A 120 -20.21 2.15 -3.87
CA ASP A 120 -20.09 2.42 -2.43
C ASP A 120 -18.76 3.11 -2.10
N PHE A 121 -17.66 2.68 -2.74
CA PHE A 121 -16.35 3.30 -2.56
C PHE A 121 -16.29 4.72 -3.15
N ILE A 122 -16.91 4.96 -4.31
CA ILE A 122 -17.02 6.29 -4.92
C ILE A 122 -17.79 7.22 -3.98
N ASP A 123 -18.95 6.78 -3.49
CA ASP A 123 -19.81 7.58 -2.60
C ASP A 123 -19.12 7.90 -1.27
N ALA A 124 -18.47 6.90 -0.66
CA ALA A 124 -17.70 7.11 0.57
C ALA A 124 -16.56 8.12 0.37
N THR A 125 -15.89 8.06 -0.79
CA THR A 125 -14.78 8.95 -1.13
C THR A 125 -15.25 10.38 -1.40
N ILE A 126 -16.33 10.56 -2.15
CA ILE A 126 -16.92 11.87 -2.41
C ILE A 126 -17.37 12.51 -1.09
N LYS A 127 -18.10 11.77 -0.26
CA LYS A 127 -18.59 12.24 1.03
C LYS A 127 -17.46 12.66 1.97
N ALA A 128 -16.38 11.90 2.03
CA ALA A 128 -15.21 12.26 2.83
C ALA A 128 -14.51 13.52 2.27
N ASN A 129 -14.41 13.64 0.94
CA ASN A 129 -13.78 14.79 0.30
C ASN A 129 -14.59 16.08 0.50
N GLU A 130 -15.92 16.01 0.47
CA GLU A 130 -16.83 17.14 0.72
C GLU A 130 -16.79 17.62 2.18
N ARG A 131 -16.47 16.74 3.12
CA ARG A 131 -16.35 17.05 4.55
C ARG A 131 -14.95 17.51 4.97
N ALA A 132 -13.93 17.25 4.16
CA ALA A 132 -12.55 17.48 4.53
C ALA A 132 -12.17 18.97 4.47
N ASN A 133 -11.48 19.45 5.51
CA ASN A 133 -10.86 20.77 5.51
C ASN A 133 -9.74 20.88 4.45
N ASN A 134 -9.04 19.78 4.20
CA ASN A 134 -8.06 19.66 3.13
C ASN A 134 -8.42 18.46 2.23
N PRO A 135 -9.22 18.68 1.18
CA PRO A 135 -9.71 17.60 0.33
C PRO A 135 -8.58 16.91 -0.44
N ARG A 136 -8.68 15.59 -0.60
CA ARG A 136 -7.73 14.79 -1.39
C ARG A 136 -7.85 15.05 -2.88
N TYR A 137 -9.08 15.29 -3.35
CA TYR A 137 -9.43 15.50 -4.75
C TYR A 137 -9.98 16.90 -4.97
N THR A 138 -9.61 17.48 -6.11
CA THR A 138 -10.16 18.74 -6.61
C THR A 138 -11.64 18.59 -7.01
N LYS A 139 -12.36 19.71 -7.16
CA LYS A 139 -13.75 19.71 -7.64
C LYS A 139 -13.89 19.03 -9.02
N ALA A 140 -12.89 19.21 -9.90
CA ALA A 140 -12.88 18.60 -11.22
C ALA A 140 -12.72 17.07 -11.16
N GLU A 141 -11.84 16.57 -10.27
CA GLU A 141 -11.67 15.13 -10.04
C GLU A 141 -12.91 14.50 -9.40
N ILE A 142 -13.55 15.19 -8.45
CA ILE A 142 -14.84 14.73 -7.89
C ILE A 142 -15.92 14.67 -8.96
N LYS A 143 -15.98 15.65 -9.87
CA LYS A 143 -16.90 15.62 -11.00
C LYS A 143 -16.65 14.39 -11.88
N ILE A 144 -15.38 14.07 -12.17
CA ILE A 144 -15.01 12.87 -12.92
C ILE A 144 -15.49 11.59 -12.22
N LEU A 145 -15.34 11.48 -10.90
CA LEU A 145 -15.84 10.31 -10.15
C LEU A 145 -17.37 10.17 -10.26
N LYS A 146 -18.11 11.28 -10.19
CA LYS A 146 -19.58 11.30 -10.39
C LYS A 146 -19.95 10.88 -11.81
N GLU A 147 -19.29 11.44 -12.82
CA GLU A 147 -19.49 11.10 -14.23
C GLU A 147 -19.20 9.61 -14.52
N LEU A 148 -18.12 9.05 -13.97
CA LEU A 148 -17.80 7.62 -14.14
C LEU A 148 -18.88 6.73 -13.51
N LYS A 149 -19.37 7.09 -12.32
CA LYS A 149 -20.46 6.37 -11.66
C LYS A 149 -21.72 6.37 -12.53
N GLU A 150 -22.10 7.52 -13.08
CA GLU A 150 -23.28 7.66 -13.95
C GLU A 150 -23.10 6.91 -15.28
N GLU A 151 -21.94 7.07 -15.92
CA GLU A 151 -21.63 6.47 -17.23
C GLU A 151 -21.67 4.94 -17.19
N PHE A 152 -21.17 4.32 -16.12
CA PHE A 152 -21.01 2.87 -16.01
C PHE A 152 -22.05 2.19 -15.13
N SER A 153 -23.02 2.92 -14.58
CA SER A 153 -24.14 2.31 -13.85
C SER A 153 -25.29 1.93 -14.79
N VAL A 154 -25.85 0.74 -14.59
CA VAL A 154 -27.12 0.27 -15.13
C VAL A 154 -27.97 -0.18 -13.93
N ASP A 155 -29.19 0.34 -13.79
CA ASP A 155 -30.07 0.08 -12.64
C ASP A 155 -29.42 0.33 -11.27
N GLY A 156 -28.57 1.36 -11.20
CA GLY A 156 -27.86 1.76 -9.97
C GLY A 156 -26.67 0.86 -9.59
N LYS A 157 -26.32 -0.13 -10.43
CA LYS A 157 -25.16 -1.02 -10.24
C LYS A 157 -24.17 -0.84 -11.37
N ILE A 158 -22.87 -0.97 -11.07
CA ILE A 158 -21.84 -0.91 -12.11
C ILE A 158 -21.94 -2.14 -13.01
N ASP A 159 -22.01 -1.90 -14.31
CA ASP A 159 -21.93 -2.93 -15.35
C ASP A 159 -20.46 -3.18 -15.70
N LEU A 160 -19.94 -4.33 -15.25
CA LEU A 160 -18.55 -4.71 -15.48
C LEU A 160 -18.24 -4.91 -16.98
N THR A 161 -19.19 -5.38 -17.77
CA THR A 161 -19.02 -5.62 -19.21
C THR A 161 -18.89 -4.30 -19.94
N LYS A 162 -19.82 -3.37 -19.70
CA LYS A 162 -19.76 -2.01 -20.23
C LYS A 162 -18.46 -1.31 -19.88
N LEU A 163 -18.00 -1.48 -18.64
CA LEU A 163 -16.74 -0.90 -18.18
C LEU A 163 -15.53 -1.51 -18.89
N ARG A 164 -15.48 -2.85 -19.02
CA ARG A 164 -14.40 -3.58 -19.73
C ARG A 164 -14.29 -3.16 -21.20
N ASP A 165 -15.42 -3.05 -21.88
CA ASP A 165 -15.45 -2.74 -23.31
C ASP A 165 -15.06 -1.28 -23.60
N SER A 166 -15.13 -0.40 -22.59
CA SER A 166 -14.73 1.00 -22.70
C SER A 166 -13.21 1.24 -22.75
N PHE A 167 -12.38 0.22 -22.48
CA PHE A 167 -10.94 0.40 -22.38
C PHE A 167 -10.24 0.31 -23.74
N SER A 168 -9.32 1.24 -23.97
CA SER A 168 -8.42 1.18 -25.12
C SER A 168 -7.39 0.04 -24.98
N ARG A 169 -6.71 -0.29 -26.09
CA ARG A 169 -5.61 -1.29 -26.09
C ARG A 169 -4.51 -0.97 -25.08
N ASN A 170 -4.15 0.30 -24.89
CA ASN A 170 -3.12 0.70 -23.92
C ASN A 170 -3.63 0.55 -22.48
N GLU A 171 -4.90 0.88 -22.23
CA GLU A 171 -5.52 0.72 -20.92
C GLU A 171 -5.65 -0.74 -20.54
N ASN A 172 -6.07 -1.62 -21.46
CA ASN A 172 -6.10 -3.07 -21.23
C ASN A 172 -4.72 -3.64 -20.91
N LYS A 173 -3.66 -3.18 -21.60
CA LYS A 173 -2.29 -3.54 -21.26
C LYS A 173 -1.88 -3.02 -19.87
N ALA A 174 -2.25 -1.79 -19.53
CA ALA A 174 -1.97 -1.21 -18.21
C ALA A 174 -2.69 -1.99 -17.09
N ILE A 175 -3.96 -2.36 -17.28
CA ILE A 175 -4.73 -3.18 -16.34
C ILE A 175 -4.01 -4.50 -16.10
N LYS A 176 -3.61 -5.20 -17.18
CA LYS A 176 -2.87 -6.46 -17.07
C LYS A 176 -1.58 -6.32 -16.25
N LEU A 177 -0.78 -5.28 -16.53
CA LEU A 177 0.46 -5.02 -15.79
C LEU A 177 0.22 -4.70 -14.31
N ILE A 178 -0.85 -3.96 -14.00
CA ILE A 178 -1.24 -3.64 -12.63
C ILE A 178 -1.70 -4.91 -11.89
N ASP A 179 -2.50 -5.75 -12.55
CA ASP A 179 -2.96 -7.01 -11.97
C ASP A 179 -1.79 -7.97 -11.74
N GLU A 180 -0.87 -8.14 -12.70
CA GLU A 180 0.35 -8.93 -12.56
C GLU A 180 1.35 -8.39 -11.51
N ALA A 181 1.29 -7.10 -11.19
CA ALA A 181 2.09 -6.50 -10.12
C ALA A 181 1.45 -6.70 -8.74
N GLY A 182 0.13 -6.85 -8.69
CA GLY A 182 -0.65 -7.12 -7.49
C GLY A 182 -0.85 -8.61 -7.18
N ASP A 183 -0.56 -9.49 -8.12
CA ASP A 183 -0.67 -10.95 -7.97
C ASP A 183 0.43 -11.49 -7.06
N LEU A 184 0.14 -11.47 -5.77
CA LEU A 184 1.03 -11.89 -4.69
C LEU A 184 0.32 -12.86 -3.73
N GLU A 185 -0.77 -13.48 -4.19
CA GLU A 185 -1.59 -14.37 -3.38
C GLU A 185 -0.78 -15.53 -2.81
N GLN A 186 0.07 -16.15 -3.64
CA GLN A 186 0.94 -17.24 -3.18
C GLN A 186 1.87 -16.82 -2.04
N LYS A 187 2.45 -15.60 -2.12
CA LYS A 187 3.31 -15.07 -1.05
C LYS A 187 2.51 -14.76 0.21
N ALA A 188 1.32 -14.18 0.06
CA ALA A 188 0.44 -13.91 1.19
C ALA A 188 -0.02 -15.21 1.89
N ASN A 189 -0.47 -16.22 1.12
CA ASN A 189 -0.89 -17.53 1.61
C ASN A 189 0.25 -18.25 2.34
N TRP A 190 1.47 -18.23 1.78
CA TRP A 190 2.65 -18.80 2.41
C TRP A 190 2.97 -18.12 3.75
N THR A 191 3.08 -16.79 3.76
CA THR A 191 3.42 -16.05 4.98
C THR A 191 2.35 -16.21 6.06
N ALA A 192 1.07 -16.17 5.69
CA ALA A 192 -0.02 -16.36 6.62
C ALA A 192 -0.02 -17.78 7.22
N THR A 193 0.04 -18.81 6.38
CA THR A 193 -0.14 -20.20 6.80
C THR A 193 1.12 -20.78 7.44
N VAL A 194 2.28 -20.58 6.80
CA VAL A 194 3.52 -21.26 7.20
C VAL A 194 4.28 -20.44 8.23
N ILE A 195 4.47 -19.14 7.98
CA ILE A 195 5.28 -18.30 8.88
C ILE A 195 4.47 -17.88 10.12
N ARG A 196 3.20 -17.51 9.93
CA ARG A 196 2.37 -16.95 11.02
C ARG A 196 1.41 -17.94 11.66
N GLY A 197 1.23 -19.13 11.09
CA GLY A 197 0.28 -20.13 11.59
C GLY A 197 -1.18 -19.66 11.59
N THR A 198 -1.51 -18.60 10.85
CA THR A 198 -2.85 -18.04 10.75
C THR A 198 -3.42 -18.38 9.38
N GLY A 199 -4.52 -19.14 9.33
CA GLY A 199 -5.25 -19.32 8.07
C GLY A 199 -5.79 -17.99 7.58
N ILE A 200 -5.67 -17.73 6.28
CA ILE A 200 -6.35 -16.60 5.62
C ILE A 200 -7.44 -17.14 4.71
N LYS A 201 -8.57 -16.43 4.66
CA LYS A 201 -9.60 -16.62 3.63
C LYS A 201 -9.23 -15.71 2.45
N PRO A 202 -8.73 -16.25 1.34
CA PRO A 202 -8.37 -15.42 0.19
C PRO A 202 -9.62 -14.71 -0.35
N ILE A 203 -9.44 -13.47 -0.79
CA ILE A 203 -10.45 -12.71 -1.51
C ILE A 203 -10.14 -12.85 -3.00
N ALA A 204 -11.07 -13.40 -3.76
CA ALA A 204 -10.89 -13.58 -5.20
C ALA A 204 -10.71 -12.21 -5.88
N ASN A 205 -9.75 -12.10 -6.81
CA ASN A 205 -9.44 -10.83 -7.50
C ASN A 205 -9.12 -9.68 -6.53
N TYR A 206 -8.38 -9.97 -5.45
CA TYR A 206 -8.02 -9.00 -4.41
C TYR A 206 -7.44 -7.70 -4.98
N VAL A 207 -7.95 -6.58 -4.48
CA VAL A 207 -7.47 -5.23 -4.78
C VAL A 207 -7.08 -4.55 -3.48
N HIS A 208 -5.85 -4.06 -3.38
CA HIS A 208 -5.51 -3.24 -2.22
C HIS A 208 -6.30 -1.92 -2.25
N HIS A 209 -6.90 -1.57 -1.11
CA HIS A 209 -7.65 -0.33 -0.92
C HIS A 209 -6.83 0.65 -0.07
N SER A 210 -6.23 1.64 -0.72
CA SER A 210 -5.49 2.70 -0.02
C SER A 210 -6.47 3.68 0.64
N VAL A 211 -6.80 3.44 1.91
CA VAL A 211 -7.76 4.28 2.66
C VAL A 211 -7.21 5.69 2.87
N ILE A 212 -8.01 6.70 2.51
CA ILE A 212 -7.74 8.10 2.83
C ILE A 212 -8.11 8.32 4.30
N GLN A 213 -7.14 8.75 5.12
CA GLN A 213 -7.42 9.07 6.51
C GLN A 213 -8.12 10.43 6.58
N GLU A 214 -9.32 10.46 7.19
CA GLU A 214 -9.99 11.71 7.53
C GLU A 214 -9.12 12.48 8.54
N SER A 215 -8.83 13.75 8.21
CA SER A 215 -7.96 14.64 9.00
C SER A 215 -8.47 14.87 10.44
N ASP A 216 -9.74 14.57 10.70
CA ASP A 216 -10.44 15.01 11.90
C ASP A 216 -10.36 14.02 13.08
N LYS A 217 -9.71 12.87 12.89
CA LYS A 217 -9.26 12.02 14.01
C LYS A 217 -8.04 12.64 14.68
N LYS A 218 -8.32 13.70 15.47
CA LYS A 218 -7.42 14.46 16.35
C LYS A 218 -6.26 13.61 16.86
N VAL A 219 -5.03 14.07 16.58
CA VAL A 219 -3.72 13.97 17.28
C VAL A 219 -3.50 12.83 18.30
N LYS A 220 -4.47 12.49 19.16
CA LYS A 220 -4.44 11.34 20.07
C LYS A 220 -4.45 9.98 19.36
N GLU A 221 -5.16 9.81 18.25
CA GLU A 221 -5.16 8.53 17.49
C GLU A 221 -3.87 8.37 16.68
N VAL A 222 -3.26 9.48 16.23
CA VAL A 222 -1.96 9.49 15.57
C VAL A 222 -0.85 9.09 16.55
N ALA A 223 -0.87 9.62 17.78
CA ALA A 223 0.08 9.24 18.83
C ALA A 223 -0.07 7.77 19.26
N ALA A 224 -1.30 7.27 19.40
CA ALA A 224 -1.56 5.85 19.67
C ALA A 224 -1.11 4.95 18.50
N LYS A 225 -1.36 5.36 17.25
CA LYS A 225 -0.81 4.68 16.06
C LYS A 225 0.70 4.80 15.96
N GLN A 226 1.32 5.84 16.51
CA GLN A 226 2.78 5.98 16.58
C GLN A 226 3.37 4.99 17.59
N VAL A 227 2.67 4.73 18.70
CA VAL A 227 3.01 3.68 19.67
C VAL A 227 2.76 2.28 19.09
N GLU A 228 1.68 2.06 18.33
CA GLU A 228 1.49 0.81 17.57
C GLU A 228 2.54 0.62 16.46
N LYS A 229 2.95 1.69 15.76
CA LYS A 229 4.04 1.67 14.79
C LYS A 229 5.41 1.41 15.42
N MET A 230 5.54 1.58 16.75
CA MET A 230 6.72 1.16 17.51
C MET A 230 6.69 -0.34 17.87
N LYS A 231 5.58 -1.05 17.67
CA LYS A 231 5.63 -2.52 17.55
C LYS A 231 6.23 -2.82 16.18
N VAL A 232 7.50 -3.21 16.18
CA VAL A 232 8.24 -3.64 14.99
C VAL A 232 7.55 -4.90 14.46
N SER A 233 6.59 -4.71 13.56
CA SER A 233 5.82 -5.80 12.98
C SER A 233 5.84 -5.64 11.48
N THR A 234 6.43 -6.62 10.82
CA THR A 234 6.39 -6.83 9.37
C THR A 234 5.02 -7.28 8.89
N LYS A 235 4.07 -7.56 9.80
CA LYS A 235 2.75 -8.09 9.49
C LYS A 235 1.98 -7.17 8.54
N ALA A 236 1.72 -7.66 7.33
CA ALA A 236 0.86 -7.02 6.37
C ALA A 236 -0.58 -7.05 6.88
N LYS A 237 -1.17 -5.86 7.07
CA LYS A 237 -2.60 -5.74 7.43
C LYS A 237 -3.53 -6.19 6.31
N THR A 238 -3.00 -6.43 5.11
CA THR A 238 -3.70 -7.07 3.99
C THR A 238 -4.08 -8.52 4.27
N MET A 239 -3.42 -9.18 5.23
CA MET A 239 -3.69 -10.56 5.65
C MET A 239 -4.56 -10.66 6.92
N ILE A 240 -5.17 -9.55 7.34
CA ILE A 240 -6.14 -9.48 8.44
C ILE A 240 -7.51 -9.22 7.80
N GLU A 241 -8.58 -9.74 8.41
CA GLU A 241 -9.94 -9.43 7.99
C GLU A 241 -10.13 -7.91 7.86
N ARG A 242 -10.61 -7.47 6.69
CA ARG A 242 -10.86 -6.05 6.45
C ARG A 242 -12.01 -5.59 7.34
N THR A 243 -11.96 -4.33 7.77
CA THR A 243 -13.11 -3.70 8.43
C THR A 243 -14.29 -3.66 7.45
N PRO A 244 -15.49 -4.11 7.84
CA PRO A 244 -16.65 -4.12 6.96
C PRO A 244 -17.00 -2.72 6.43
N GLY A 245 -17.53 -2.70 5.20
CA GLY A 245 -18.07 -1.50 4.55
C GLY A 245 -17.08 -0.68 3.72
N ALA A 246 -17.63 0.12 2.81
CA ALA A 246 -16.85 1.03 1.98
C ALA A 246 -16.31 2.22 2.78
N LYS A 247 -15.04 2.53 2.56
CA LYS A 247 -14.35 3.70 3.14
C LYS A 247 -13.84 4.59 2.03
N ALA A 248 -13.53 5.84 2.35
CA ALA A 248 -12.84 6.72 1.41
C ALA A 248 -11.49 6.13 1.01
N ILE A 249 -11.22 6.00 -0.28
CA ILE A 249 -10.01 5.38 -0.82
C ILE A 249 -9.36 6.26 -1.89
N ASP A 250 -8.08 6.02 -2.14
CA ASP A 250 -7.38 6.55 -3.29
C ASP A 250 -7.75 5.75 -4.55
N PHE A 251 -8.32 6.43 -5.54
CA PHE A 251 -8.66 5.90 -6.86
C PHE A 251 -7.46 5.80 -7.83
N ASP A 252 -6.22 5.98 -7.36
CA ASP A 252 -5.02 5.62 -8.12
C ASP A 252 -4.68 4.12 -7.96
N PRO A 253 -4.89 3.30 -9.02
CA PRO A 253 -4.63 1.86 -8.95
C PRO A 253 -3.14 1.53 -8.85
N ILE A 254 -2.25 2.41 -9.31
CA ILE A 254 -0.81 2.19 -9.30
C ILE A 254 -0.27 2.41 -7.89
N SER A 255 -0.64 3.53 -7.26
CA SER A 255 -0.20 3.82 -5.88
C SER A 255 -0.75 2.78 -4.90
N SER A 256 -2.00 2.36 -5.09
CA SER A 256 -2.65 1.36 -4.23
C SER A 256 -2.00 -0.02 -4.39
N THR A 257 -1.74 -0.44 -5.62
CA THR A 257 -1.06 -1.73 -5.88
C THR A 257 0.37 -1.72 -5.37
N ALA A 258 1.12 -0.63 -5.59
CA ALA A 258 2.47 -0.45 -5.05
C ALA A 258 2.51 -0.61 -3.52
N ARG A 259 1.54 -0.02 -2.81
CA ARG A 259 1.44 -0.13 -1.35
C ARG A 259 1.11 -1.57 -0.92
N GLY A 260 0.09 -2.18 -1.51
CA GLY A 260 -0.30 -3.54 -1.17
C GLY A 260 0.83 -4.56 -1.44
N ALA A 261 1.51 -4.41 -2.57
CA ALA A 261 2.64 -5.24 -2.93
C ALA A 261 3.83 -5.06 -1.99
N ARG A 262 4.14 -3.81 -1.61
CA ARG A 262 5.18 -3.52 -0.63
C ARG A 262 4.88 -4.19 0.71
N ASP A 263 3.64 -4.08 1.20
CA ASP A 263 3.24 -4.66 2.48
C ASP A 263 3.38 -6.20 2.47
N ILE A 264 2.84 -6.86 1.44
CA ILE A 264 2.90 -8.33 1.32
C ILE A 264 4.34 -8.83 1.17
N MET A 265 5.12 -8.19 0.30
CA MET A 265 6.51 -8.61 0.06
C MET A 265 7.40 -8.34 1.26
N MET A 266 7.23 -7.21 1.95
CA MET A 266 7.96 -6.91 3.18
C MET A 266 7.64 -7.95 4.26
N ASP A 267 6.38 -8.34 4.41
CA ASP A 267 6.01 -9.42 5.34
C ASP A 267 6.64 -10.76 4.94
N TYR A 268 6.59 -11.12 3.65
CA TYR A 268 7.16 -12.36 3.15
C TYR A 268 8.67 -12.46 3.36
N TYR A 269 9.43 -11.40 3.05
CA TYR A 269 10.90 -11.45 3.12
C TYR A 269 11.45 -11.18 4.52
N MET A 270 10.77 -10.37 5.35
CA MET A 270 11.35 -9.89 6.60
C MET A 270 10.86 -10.62 7.85
N THR A 271 9.80 -11.43 7.78
CA THR A 271 9.23 -12.07 8.98
C THR A 271 10.04 -13.25 9.49
N ASP A 272 10.74 -13.95 8.61
CA ASP A 272 11.59 -15.11 8.93
C ASP A 272 13.09 -14.80 8.84
N ALA A 273 13.44 -13.50 8.80
CA ALA A 273 14.80 -13.00 8.63
C ALA A 273 15.51 -12.72 9.96
#